data_AF-A0A2L2ZAT7-F1
#
_entry.id   AF-A0A2L2ZAT7-F1
#
_cell.length_a   1.000
_cell.length_b   1.000
_cell.length_c   1.000
_cell.angle_alpha   90.00
_cell.angle_beta   90.00
_cell.angle_gamma   90.00
#
_symmetry.space_group_name_H-M   'P 1'
#
loop_
_entity.id
_entity.type
_entity.pdbx_description
1 polymer ?
#
loop_
_entity_poly.entity_id
_entity_poly.type
_entity_poly.pdbx_seq_one_letter_code
_entity_poly.pdbx_strand_id
1 'polypeptide(L)' 'RTKKHYCANGVKPPRGNLLYGHPGPGKTLIARAVANEHGAFIFLIKGPEIMSNMDDETESKLRKAFEKSEKN' A
#
# COMPACT_ATOMS: atom_id res chain seq x y z
N ARG A 1 -10.56 -12.52 -9.63
CA ARG A 1 -10.18 -13.88 -10.11
C ARG A 1 -9.31 -14.63 -9.07
N THR A 2 -8.29 -14.01 -8.49
CA THR A 2 -7.40 -14.56 -7.44
C THR A 2 -8.09 -14.99 -6.14
N LYS A 3 -9.03 -14.21 -5.59
CA LYS A 3 -9.77 -14.58 -4.35
C LYS A 3 -10.38 -15.99 -4.41
N LYS A 4 -10.84 -16.44 -5.58
CA LYS A 4 -11.49 -17.75 -5.78
C LYS A 4 -10.51 -18.93 -5.65
N HIS A 5 -9.26 -18.74 -6.04
CA HIS A 5 -8.21 -19.77 -5.95
C HIS A 5 -7.62 -19.90 -4.55
N TYR A 6 -7.45 -18.78 -3.83
CA TYR A 6 -6.97 -18.80 -2.45
C TYR A 6 -7.98 -19.48 -1.51
N CYS A 7 -9.27 -19.15 -1.62
CA CYS A 7 -10.31 -19.78 -0.81
C CYS A 7 -10.49 -21.28 -1.10
N ALA A 8 -10.32 -21.71 -2.36
CA ALA A 8 -10.41 -23.13 -2.74
C ALA A 8 -9.29 -23.99 -2.12
N ASN A 9 -8.12 -23.39 -1.88
CA ASN A 9 -6.97 -24.05 -1.27
C ASN A 9 -6.90 -23.84 0.26
N GLY A 10 -7.92 -23.23 0.88
CA GLY A 10 -7.96 -22.94 2.31
C GLY A 10 -6.95 -21.89 2.79
N VAL A 11 -6.30 -21.16 1.88
CA VAL A 11 -5.23 -20.20 2.20
C VAL A 11 -5.79 -18.78 2.16
N LYS A 12 -5.48 -17.96 3.17
CA LYS A 12 -5.86 -16.54 3.14
C LYS A 12 -5.01 -15.80 2.09
N PRO A 13 -5.61 -14.92 1.28
CA PRO A 13 -4.85 -14.11 0.34
C PRO A 13 -3.85 -13.20 1.09
N PRO A 14 -2.67 -12.92 0.51
CA PRO A 14 -1.66 -12.08 1.13
C PRO A 14 -2.20 -10.67 1.36
N ARG A 15 -1.86 -10.08 2.51
CA ARG A 15 -2.32 -8.74 2.92
C ARG A 15 -1.52 -7.59 2.32
N GLY A 16 -0.35 -7.85 1.77
CA GLY A 16 0.51 -6.81 1.18
C GLY A 16 1.73 -7.40 0.50
N ASN A 17 2.34 -6.60 -0.37
CA ASN A 17 3.54 -6.95 -1.13
C ASN A 17 4.63 -5.91 -0.84
N LEU A 18 5.88 -6.36 -0.66
CA LEU A 18 7.04 -5.48 -0.50
C LEU A 18 7.88 -5.50 -1.77
N LEU A 19 8.10 -4.33 -2.37
CA LEU A 19 8.97 -4.16 -3.53
C LEU A 19 10.29 -3.48 -3.09
N TYR A 20 11.39 -4.24 -3.00
CA TYR A 20 12.71 -3.74 -2.55
C TYR A 20 13.79 -3.91 -3.63
N GLY A 21 14.84 -3.08 -3.60
CA GLY A 21 16.02 -3.15 -4.48
C GLY A 21 16.59 -1.76 -4.84
N HIS A 22 17.62 -1.71 -5.70
CA HIS A 22 18.31 -0.47 -6.10
C HIS A 22 17.33 0.61 -6.61
N PRO A 23 17.61 1.92 -6.45
CA PRO A 23 16.82 3.00 -7.07
C PRO A 23 16.86 2.93 -8.60
N GLY A 24 15.78 3.34 -9.28
CA GLY A 24 15.71 3.36 -10.75
C GLY A 24 15.00 2.21 -11.51
N PRO A 25 14.77 0.98 -10.99
CA PRO A 25 14.17 -0.13 -11.74
C PRO A 25 12.64 -0.08 -11.79
N GLY A 26 12.02 1.09 -11.61
CA GLY A 26 10.58 1.26 -11.82
C GLY A 26 9.65 0.64 -10.76
N LYS A 27 10.11 0.33 -9.55
CA LYS A 27 9.27 -0.25 -8.46
C LYS A 27 7.98 0.52 -8.24
N THR A 28 8.10 1.85 -8.08
CA THR A 28 6.96 2.76 -7.90
C THR A 28 6.08 2.83 -9.14
N LEU A 29 6.68 2.69 -10.33
CA LEU A 29 5.97 2.76 -11.61
C LEU A 29 5.10 1.51 -11.82
N ILE A 30 5.62 0.33 -11.50
CA ILE A 30 4.86 -0.93 -11.54
C ILE A 30 3.70 -0.88 -10.55
N ALA A 31 3.94 -0.43 -9.32
CA ALA A 31 2.86 -0.31 -8.32
C ALA A 31 1.72 0.60 -8.81
N ARG A 32 2.06 1.70 -9.51
CA ARG A 32 1.07 2.60 -10.12
C ARG A 32 0.35 1.98 -11.31
N ALA A 33 1.07 1.29 -12.18
CA ALA A 33 0.47 0.64 -13.35
C ALA A 33 -0.56 -0.41 -12.93
N VAL A 34 -0.23 -1.27 -11.96
CA VAL A 34 -1.13 -2.32 -11.45
C VAL A 34 -2.40 -1.73 -10.83
N ALA A 35 -2.27 -0.68 -10.03
CA ALA A 35 -3.43 -0.05 -9.42
C ALA A 35 -4.31 0.68 -10.45
N ASN A 36 -3.71 1.34 -11.45
CA ASN A 36 -4.47 1.92 -12.56
C ASN A 36 -5.21 0.85 -13.39
N GLU A 37 -4.57 -0.29 -13.66
CA GLU A 37 -5.17 -1.39 -14.43
C GLU A 37 -6.37 -2.01 -13.69
N HIS A 38 -6.31 -2.07 -12.37
CA HIS A 38 -7.39 -2.60 -11.54
C HIS A 38 -8.40 -1.56 -11.08
N GLY A 39 -8.24 -0.29 -11.47
CA GLY A 39 -9.09 0.81 -11.00
C GLY A 39 -9.03 1.01 -9.48
N ALA A 40 -7.92 0.62 -8.85
CA ALA A 40 -7.72 0.71 -7.40
C ALA A 40 -7.13 2.08 -7.02
N PHE A 41 -7.57 2.62 -5.90
CA PHE A 41 -7.02 3.86 -5.36
C PHE A 41 -5.61 3.65 -4.78
N ILE A 42 -4.66 4.50 -5.16
CA ILE A 42 -3.29 4.47 -4.64
C ILE A 42 -3.13 5.55 -3.58
N PHE A 43 -2.80 5.14 -2.36
CA PHE A 43 -2.34 6.06 -1.33
C PHE A 43 -0.80 6.11 -1.31
N LEU A 44 -0.23 7.22 -1.77
CA LEU A 44 1.21 7.42 -1.77
C LEU A 44 1.65 8.09 -0.46
N ILE A 45 2.44 7.35 0.32
CA ILE A 45 3.10 7.85 1.52
C ILE A 45 4.61 7.83 1.28
N LYS A 46 5.28 8.97 1.41
CA LYS A 46 6.74 8.99 1.49
C LYS A 46 7.14 8.95 2.96
N GLY A 47 8.09 8.08 3.31
CA GLY A 47 8.57 7.93 4.69
C GLY A 47 8.93 9.28 5.35
N PRO A 48 9.75 10.13 4.71
CA PRO A 48 10.09 11.45 5.25
C PRO A 48 8.90 12.41 5.41
N GLU A 49 7.82 12.26 4.66
CA GLU A 49 6.63 13.13 4.77
C GLU A 49 5.79 12.82 6.01
N ILE A 50 5.87 11.59 6.51
CA ILE A 50 5.13 11.16 7.71
C ILE A 50 5.94 11.37 8.98
N MET A 51 7.26 11.24 8.91
CA MET A 51 8.15 11.38 10.05
C MET A 51 8.18 12.85 10.52
N SER A 52 7.54 13.13 11.66
CA SER A 52 7.68 14.39 12.39
C SER A 52 8.62 14.21 13.59
N ASN A 53 9.23 15.30 14.07
CA ASN A 53 10.06 15.30 15.28
C ASN A 53 9.29 14.90 16.56
N MET A 54 7.96 14.83 16.49
CA MET A 54 7.11 14.35 17.57
C MET A 54 6.40 13.06 17.13
N ASP A 55 6.61 11.98 17.88
CA ASP A 55 6.11 10.64 17.58
C ASP A 55 4.57 10.59 17.53
N ASP A 56 3.91 11.33 18.42
CA ASP A 56 2.44 11.40 18.50
C ASP A 56 1.79 11.96 17.23
N GLU A 57 2.45 12.95 16.60
CA GLU A 57 1.96 13.54 15.35
C GLU A 57 2.11 12.58 14.18
N THR A 58 3.20 11.81 14.16
CA THR A 58 3.50 10.81 13.14
C THR A 58 2.46 9.69 13.17
N GLU A 59 2.13 9.19 14.37
CA GLU A 59 1.10 8.16 14.55
C GLU A 59 -0.29 8.67 14.13
N SER A 60 -0.66 9.90 14.54
CA SER A 60 -1.93 10.50 14.16
C SER A 60 -2.09 10.65 12.65
N LYS A 61 -1.02 11.07 11.94
CA LYS A 61 -1.00 11.18 10.47
C LYS A 61 -1.16 9.81 9.79
N LEU A 62 -0.46 8.78 10.28
CA LEU A 62 -0.60 7.41 9.79
C LEU A 62 -2.03 6.89 9.96
N ARG A 63 -2.63 7.08 11.14
CA ARG A 63 -3.99 6.62 11.43
C ARG A 63 -5.01 7.26 10.50
N LYS A 64 -4.92 8.58 10.32
CA LYS A 64 -5.78 9.34 9.38
C LYS A 64 -5.59 8.89 7.93
N ALA A 65 -4.36 8.55 7.54
CA ALA A 65 -4.05 8.02 6.21
C ALA A 65 -4.75 6.66 5.97
N PHE A 66 -4.68 5.74 6.94
CA PHE A 66 -5.37 4.45 6.86
C PHE A 66 -6.89 4.61 6.86
N GLU A 67 -7.46 5.46 7.72
CA GLU A 67 -8.91 5.74 7.71
C GLU A 67 -9.39 6.30 6.36
N LYS A 68 -8.59 7.16 5.73
CA LYS A 68 -8.90 7.70 4.40
C LYS A 68 -8.84 6.60 3.33
N SER A 69 -7.91 5.66 3.45
CA SER A 69 -7.81 4.50 2.57
C SER A 69 -8.95 3.50 2.75
N GLU A 70 -9.50 3.32 3.96
CA GLU A 70 -10.64 2.42 4.20
C GLU A 70 -11.97 2.97 3.69
N LYS A 71 -12.09 4.31 3.61
CA LYS A 71 -13.32 4.98 3.15
C LYS A 71 -13.48 5.04 1.63
N ASN A 72 -12.44 4.75 0.86
CA ASN A 72 -12.46 4.72 -0.62
C ASN A 72 -12.50 3.29 -1.13
#